data_AF-C9MVM5-F1
#
_entry.id   AF-C9MVM5-F1
#
_cell.length_a   1.000
_cell.length_b   1.000
_cell.length_c   1.000
_cell.angle_alpha   90.00
_cell.angle_beta   90.00
_cell.angle_gamma   90.00
#
_symmetry.space_group_name_H-M   'P 1'
#
loop_
_entity.id
_entity.type
_entity.pdbx_description
1 polymer ?
#
loop_
_entity_poly.entity_id
_entity_poly.type
_entity_poly.pdbx_seq_one_letter_code
_entity_poly.pdbx_strand_id
1 'polypeptide(L)'
;MTFAKNYIEKNENASVLVIASDIAKYGIDTPGESTQGAGSIAMLIKKDPKIAVINDENVCQTRDIMDFWRPNYSDFPIVDGHFSTKQYLDCLATTFDEYKKRYNQDLSDFVAFCFHLPFPKLGLKAINSLLEKNMEKETKNKFLEKFHTSIIYGKRVGNIYTGSLYLSLLSLLENCDSLKAGDKIGMYSYGSGAVCEFFNLTLAEGFKNHLRHDRLNDFDNRRQLSINEYENLFFEKIILDNEGNCDFFKQKTYSGK
;
A
#
# COMPACT_ATOMS: atom_id res chain seq x y z
N MET A 1 -4.69 -3.88 -11.01
CA MET A 1 -4.76 -5.35 -10.79
C MET A 1 -5.90 -5.98 -11.59
N THR A 2 -7.12 -5.40 -11.54
CA THR A 2 -8.33 -5.87 -12.25
C THR A 2 -8.15 -6.07 -13.77
N PHE A 3 -7.51 -5.12 -14.47
CA PHE A 3 -7.22 -5.30 -15.91
C PHE A 3 -6.31 -6.49 -16.21
N ALA A 4 -5.32 -6.75 -15.34
CA ALA A 4 -4.42 -7.89 -15.50
C ALA A 4 -5.18 -9.21 -15.30
N LYS A 5 -6.06 -9.28 -14.28
CA LYS A 5 -6.94 -10.43 -14.07
C LYS A 5 -7.80 -10.71 -15.31
N ASN A 6 -8.52 -9.70 -15.81
CA ASN A 6 -9.40 -9.84 -16.99
C ASN A 6 -8.63 -10.29 -18.24
N TYR A 7 -7.37 -9.87 -18.38
CA TYR A 7 -6.51 -10.31 -19.47
C TYR A 7 -6.15 -11.80 -19.32
N ILE A 8 -5.77 -12.23 -18.12
CA ILE A 8 -5.41 -13.63 -17.83
C ILE A 8 -6.59 -14.57 -18.01
N GLU A 9 -7.80 -14.17 -17.59
CA GLU A 9 -9.02 -14.96 -17.79
C GLU A 9 -9.31 -15.26 -19.26
N LYS A 10 -8.91 -14.35 -20.16
CA LYS A 10 -9.04 -14.52 -21.61
C LYS A 10 -7.83 -15.21 -22.25
N ASN A 11 -6.71 -15.34 -21.53
CA ASN A 11 -5.43 -15.81 -22.04
C ASN A 11 -4.76 -16.73 -21.01
N GLU A 12 -5.23 -17.97 -20.92
CA GLU A 12 -4.89 -18.89 -19.81
C GLU A 12 -3.39 -19.19 -19.67
N ASN A 13 -2.64 -19.17 -20.77
CA ASN A 13 -1.19 -19.43 -20.80
C ASN A 13 -0.35 -18.17 -20.55
N ALA A 14 -0.96 -16.99 -20.46
CA ALA A 14 -0.24 -15.74 -20.26
C ALA A 14 0.10 -15.52 -18.78
N SER A 15 0.97 -14.55 -18.55
CA SER A 15 1.25 -13.99 -17.24
C SER A 15 1.43 -12.48 -17.38
N VAL A 16 0.99 -11.72 -16.39
CA VAL A 16 1.13 -10.26 -16.35
C VAL A 16 1.95 -9.88 -15.13
N LEU A 17 3.05 -9.16 -15.35
CA LEU A 17 3.84 -8.55 -14.29
C LEU A 17 3.30 -7.14 -14.00
N VAL A 18 2.86 -6.92 -12.77
CA VAL A 18 2.43 -5.61 -12.27
C VAL A 18 3.46 -5.13 -11.26
N ILE A 19 4.05 -3.95 -11.50
CA ILE A 19 5.01 -3.34 -10.59
C ILE A 19 4.42 -2.01 -10.10
N ALA A 20 4.25 -1.92 -8.78
CA ALA A 20 3.99 -0.67 -8.08
C ALA A 20 5.35 -0.13 -7.60
N SER A 21 5.76 1.05 -8.03
CA SER A 21 7.08 1.60 -7.70
C SER A 21 7.00 3.11 -7.59
N ASP A 22 7.32 3.63 -6.40
CA ASP A 22 7.17 5.05 -6.12
C ASP A 22 8.24 5.53 -5.12
N ILE A 23 8.48 6.85 -5.17
CA ILE A 23 9.25 7.59 -4.19
C ILE A 23 8.33 8.67 -3.64
N ALA A 24 7.83 8.47 -2.41
CA ALA A 24 7.07 9.48 -1.70
C ALA A 24 8.02 10.49 -1.10
N LYS A 25 8.07 11.68 -1.71
CA LYS A 25 8.97 12.77 -1.33
C LYS A 25 8.17 14.04 -1.06
N TYR A 26 8.25 14.50 0.19
CA TYR A 26 7.72 15.77 0.65
C TYR A 26 8.91 16.71 0.90
N GLY A 27 8.67 17.99 1.19
CA GLY A 27 9.77 18.92 1.47
C GLY A 27 10.40 18.66 2.84
N ILE A 28 11.68 19.03 3.00
CA ILE A 28 12.35 19.08 4.31
C ILE A 28 11.55 20.02 5.24
N ASP A 29 11.42 19.63 6.52
CA ASP A 29 10.67 20.35 7.56
C ASP A 29 9.17 20.52 7.26
N THR A 30 8.63 19.72 6.34
CA THR A 30 7.17 19.70 6.09
C THR A 30 6.48 18.66 6.95
N PRO A 31 5.18 18.84 7.30
CA PRO A 31 4.42 17.83 8.05
C PRO A 31 4.39 16.45 7.39
N GLY A 32 4.51 16.39 6.06
CA GLY A 32 4.52 15.16 5.27
C GLY A 32 5.85 14.41 5.28
N GLU A 33 6.96 15.06 5.67
CA GLU A 33 8.30 14.48 5.64
C GLU A 33 8.39 13.17 6.41
N SER A 34 7.80 13.12 7.61
CA SER A 34 7.77 11.93 8.46
C SER A 34 7.02 10.72 7.87
N THR A 35 6.28 10.92 6.77
CA THR A 35 5.54 9.86 6.07
C THR A 35 6.25 9.36 4.82
N GLN A 36 7.37 9.96 4.44
CA GLN A 36 8.13 9.60 3.25
C GLN A 36 8.57 8.13 3.23
N GLY A 37 8.82 7.64 2.03
CA GLY A 37 9.32 6.30 1.77
C GLY A 37 9.64 6.12 0.30
N ALA A 38 10.38 5.06 -0.01
CA ALA A 38 10.70 4.69 -1.36
C ALA A 38 10.75 3.17 -1.45
N GLY A 39 10.21 2.61 -2.53
CA GLY A 39 10.19 1.16 -2.70
C GLY A 39 9.31 0.71 -3.86
N SER A 40 9.31 -0.60 -4.07
CA SER A 40 8.47 -1.23 -5.08
C SER A 40 7.93 -2.57 -4.60
N ILE A 41 6.76 -2.93 -5.13
CA ILE A 41 6.16 -4.25 -5.00
C ILE A 41 5.88 -4.78 -6.40
N ALA A 42 6.44 -5.95 -6.70
CA ALA A 42 6.19 -6.67 -7.93
C ALA A 42 5.21 -7.83 -7.67
N MET A 43 4.22 -7.97 -8.53
CA MET A 43 3.20 -9.02 -8.47
C MET A 43 3.08 -9.70 -9.82
N LEU A 44 3.12 -11.03 -9.81
CA LEU A 44 2.86 -11.84 -10.99
C LEU A 44 1.42 -12.33 -10.98
N ILE A 45 0.63 -11.87 -11.94
CA ILE A 45 -0.78 -12.25 -12.13
C ILE A 45 -0.85 -13.32 -13.21
N LYS A 46 -1.43 -14.47 -12.89
CA LYS A 46 -1.53 -15.64 -13.78
C LYS A 46 -2.66 -16.56 -13.35
N LYS A 47 -3.02 -17.51 -14.23
CA LYS A 47 -3.94 -18.61 -13.90
C LYS A 47 -3.32 -19.49 -12.80
N ASP A 48 -4.17 -20.11 -12.00
CA ASP A 48 -3.82 -20.94 -10.85
C ASP A 48 -2.83 -20.26 -9.88
N PRO A 49 -3.21 -19.10 -9.31
CA PRO A 49 -2.32 -18.35 -8.43
C PRO A 49 -1.98 -19.15 -7.18
N LYS A 50 -0.72 -19.07 -6.76
CA LYS A 50 -0.19 -19.83 -5.62
C LYS A 50 -0.26 -19.11 -4.28
N ILE A 51 -0.58 -17.82 -4.29
CA ILE A 51 -0.67 -17.00 -3.07
C ILE A 51 -2.12 -16.65 -2.77
N ALA A 52 -2.79 -15.98 -3.71
CA ALA A 52 -4.17 -15.57 -3.52
C ALA A 52 -4.91 -15.46 -4.85
N VAL A 53 -6.20 -15.79 -4.82
CA VAL A 53 -7.17 -15.55 -5.89
C VAL A 53 -7.73 -14.15 -5.73
N ILE A 54 -7.78 -13.38 -6.81
CA ILE A 54 -8.48 -12.09 -6.86
C ILE A 54 -9.93 -12.36 -7.22
N ASN A 55 -10.85 -12.11 -6.30
CA ASN A 55 -12.26 -12.43 -6.54
C ASN A 55 -12.94 -11.39 -7.46
N ASP A 56 -14.13 -11.70 -7.98
CA ASP A 56 -14.84 -10.84 -8.93
C ASP A 56 -15.49 -9.63 -8.26
N GLU A 57 -15.75 -9.72 -6.95
CA GLU A 57 -16.41 -8.68 -6.20
C GLU A 57 -15.49 -7.47 -5.99
N ASN A 58 -15.89 -6.34 -6.58
CA ASN A 58 -15.21 -5.07 -6.42
C ASN A 58 -16.20 -3.89 -6.51
N VAL A 59 -15.91 -2.83 -5.78
CA VAL A 59 -16.62 -1.55 -5.89
C VAL A 59 -15.60 -0.44 -6.00
N CYS A 60 -15.70 0.34 -7.07
CA CYS A 60 -14.94 1.56 -7.28
C CYS A 60 -15.81 2.79 -7.02
N GLN A 61 -15.24 3.81 -6.41
CA GLN A 61 -15.84 5.14 -6.25
C GLN A 61 -14.83 6.20 -6.67
N THR A 62 -15.30 7.22 -7.40
CA THR A 62 -14.52 8.39 -7.79
C THR A 62 -15.18 9.63 -7.20
N ARG A 63 -14.36 10.55 -6.69
CA ARG A 63 -14.77 11.87 -6.19
C ARG A 63 -13.79 12.89 -6.74
N ASP A 64 -14.27 14.07 -7.09
CA ASP A 64 -13.39 15.19 -7.45
C ASP A 64 -13.06 15.97 -6.18
N ILE A 65 -11.87 15.74 -5.61
CA ILE A 65 -11.41 16.34 -4.36
C ILE A 65 -9.91 16.65 -4.41
N MET A 66 -9.53 17.84 -3.95
CA MET A 66 -8.14 18.27 -3.90
C MET A 66 -7.52 17.96 -2.53
N ASP A 67 -7.46 16.68 -2.16
CA ASP A 67 -6.88 16.26 -0.89
C ASP A 67 -5.35 16.17 -0.91
N PHE A 68 -4.82 15.67 -2.02
CA PHE A 68 -3.40 15.62 -2.32
C PHE A 68 -3.23 15.60 -3.85
N TRP A 69 -2.36 16.48 -4.36
CA TRP A 69 -2.01 16.49 -5.77
C TRP A 69 -0.61 17.06 -5.96
N ARG A 70 0.02 16.75 -7.10
CA ARG A 70 1.33 17.31 -7.45
C ARG A 70 1.23 18.01 -8.82
N PRO A 71 1.17 19.35 -8.83
CA PRO A 71 1.23 20.10 -10.09
C PRO A 71 2.53 19.85 -10.85
N ASN A 72 2.49 19.96 -12.19
CA ASN A 72 3.65 19.68 -13.06
C ASN A 72 4.89 20.55 -12.76
N TYR A 73 4.70 21.73 -12.18
CA TYR A 73 5.78 22.66 -11.83
C TYR A 73 6.35 22.45 -10.43
N SER A 74 5.82 21.50 -9.65
CA SER A 74 6.21 21.28 -8.26
C SER A 74 6.98 19.96 -8.10
N ASP A 75 8.15 20.03 -7.49
CA ASP A 75 8.92 18.84 -7.10
C ASP A 75 8.18 18.03 -6.02
N PHE A 76 7.39 18.72 -5.17
CA PHE A 76 6.70 18.14 -4.02
C PHE A 76 5.17 18.24 -4.15
N PRO A 77 4.43 17.32 -3.53
CA PRO A 77 2.96 17.39 -3.52
C PRO A 77 2.44 18.50 -2.61
N ILE A 78 1.26 19.01 -2.95
CA ILE A 78 0.44 19.87 -2.10
C ILE A 78 -0.57 18.98 -1.39
N VAL A 79 -0.72 19.15 -0.07
CA VAL A 79 -1.55 18.27 0.75
C VAL A 79 -2.28 19.05 1.85
N ASP A 80 -3.57 18.76 2.01
CA ASP A 80 -4.29 19.06 3.23
C ASP A 80 -4.48 17.74 4.01
N GLY A 81 -3.60 17.51 5.00
CA GLY A 81 -3.56 16.22 5.72
C GLY A 81 -4.82 15.90 6.52
N HIS A 82 -5.51 16.92 7.05
CA HIS A 82 -6.76 16.73 7.79
C HIS A 82 -7.90 16.39 6.84
N PHE A 83 -8.01 17.15 5.74
CA PHE A 83 -9.00 16.89 4.71
C PHE A 83 -8.79 15.52 4.05
N SER A 84 -7.54 15.19 3.70
CA SER A 84 -7.19 13.87 3.12
C SER A 84 -7.52 12.71 4.06
N THR A 85 -7.22 12.83 5.36
CA THR A 85 -7.63 11.81 6.35
C THR A 85 -9.15 11.62 6.38
N LYS A 86 -9.91 12.72 6.33
CA LYS A 86 -11.38 12.68 6.35
C LYS A 86 -11.92 12.01 5.09
N GLN A 87 -11.44 12.42 3.92
CA GLN A 87 -11.89 11.89 2.63
C GLN A 87 -11.52 10.41 2.48
N TYR A 88 -10.32 10.01 2.89
CA TYR A 88 -9.89 8.62 2.92
C TYR A 88 -10.87 7.73 3.71
N LEU A 89 -11.26 8.15 4.91
CA LEU A 89 -12.15 7.38 5.79
C LEU A 89 -13.60 7.37 5.29
N ASP A 90 -14.07 8.48 4.72
CA ASP A 90 -15.41 8.59 4.16
C ASP A 90 -15.57 7.76 2.87
N CYS A 91 -14.55 7.78 2.01
CA CYS A 91 -14.45 6.89 0.84
C CYS A 91 -14.48 5.42 1.26
N LEU A 92 -13.73 5.05 2.30
CA LEU A 92 -13.72 3.67 2.83
C LEU A 92 -15.12 3.26 3.28
N ALA A 93 -15.76 4.08 4.12
CA ALA A 93 -17.08 3.77 4.66
C ALA A 93 -18.11 3.62 3.55
N THR A 94 -18.19 4.60 2.64
CA THR A 94 -19.19 4.59 1.56
C THR A 94 -18.94 3.47 0.54
N THR A 95 -17.69 3.18 0.20
CA THR A 95 -17.34 2.10 -0.75
C THR A 95 -17.58 0.73 -0.14
N PHE A 96 -17.24 0.53 1.13
CA PHE A 96 -17.51 -0.73 1.81
C PHE A 96 -19.02 -0.94 2.05
N ASP A 97 -19.77 0.10 2.40
CA ASP A 97 -21.23 0.01 2.52
C ASP A 97 -21.90 -0.38 1.20
N GLU A 98 -21.42 0.17 0.08
CA GLU A 98 -21.89 -0.22 -1.25
C GLU A 98 -21.48 -1.65 -1.61
N TYR A 99 -20.26 -2.07 -1.27
CA TYR A 99 -19.79 -3.45 -1.46
C TYR A 99 -20.69 -4.45 -0.72
N LYS A 100 -21.01 -4.18 0.56
CA LYS A 100 -21.90 -5.04 1.35
C LYS A 100 -23.27 -5.20 0.69
N LYS A 101 -23.85 -4.11 0.15
CA LYS A 101 -25.14 -4.14 -0.54
C LYS A 101 -25.11 -4.96 -1.84
N ARG A 102 -24.06 -4.79 -2.64
CA ARG A 102 -23.96 -5.47 -3.95
C ARG A 102 -23.73 -6.97 -3.84
N TYR A 103 -22.96 -7.39 -2.84
CA TYR A 103 -22.49 -8.78 -2.74
C TYR A 103 -23.07 -9.55 -1.57
N ASN A 104 -23.96 -8.91 -0.77
CA ASN A 104 -24.56 -9.51 0.42
C ASN A 104 -23.52 -10.15 1.35
N GLN A 105 -22.43 -9.41 1.55
CA GLN A 105 -21.33 -9.75 2.47
C GLN A 105 -21.26 -8.69 3.55
N ASP A 106 -20.67 -9.02 4.68
CA ASP A 106 -20.37 -8.09 5.76
C ASP A 106 -18.96 -8.29 6.32
N LEU A 107 -18.66 -7.68 7.46
CA LEU A 107 -17.34 -7.74 8.06
C LEU A 107 -16.95 -9.16 8.50
N SER A 108 -17.91 -10.01 8.85
CA SER A 108 -17.69 -11.40 9.29
C SER A 108 -17.21 -12.34 8.18
N ASP A 109 -17.41 -11.96 6.92
CA ASP A 109 -16.89 -12.70 5.76
C ASP A 109 -15.38 -12.59 5.58
N PHE A 110 -14.73 -11.64 6.25
CA PHE A 110 -13.30 -11.37 6.13
C PHE A 110 -12.56 -11.73 7.40
N VAL A 111 -11.39 -12.37 7.28
CA VAL A 111 -10.54 -12.64 8.45
C VAL A 111 -9.64 -11.47 8.79
N ALA A 112 -9.33 -10.61 7.80
CA ALA A 112 -8.39 -9.50 7.88
C ALA A 112 -8.70 -8.43 6.83
N PHE A 113 -8.17 -7.23 7.05
CA PHE A 113 -8.21 -6.13 6.09
C PHE A 113 -6.81 -5.56 5.86
N CYS A 114 -6.48 -5.29 4.60
CA CYS A 114 -5.32 -4.52 4.18
C CYS A 114 -5.76 -3.20 3.57
N PHE A 115 -5.02 -2.14 3.87
CA PHE A 115 -5.35 -0.78 3.50
C PHE A 115 -4.19 -0.15 2.74
N HIS A 116 -4.48 0.79 1.83
CA HIS A 116 -3.47 1.73 1.35
C HIS A 116 -3.08 2.67 2.50
N LEU A 117 -1.82 2.63 2.93
CA LEU A 117 -1.36 3.36 4.11
C LEU A 117 -0.25 4.37 3.78
N PRO A 118 -0.52 5.69 3.86
CA PRO A 118 0.54 6.68 3.90
C PRO A 118 1.29 6.66 5.25
N PHE A 119 0.61 6.25 6.32
CA PHE A 119 1.22 6.00 7.64
C PHE A 119 0.34 5.08 8.51
N PRO A 120 0.92 4.32 9.45
CA PRO A 120 0.18 3.28 10.19
C PRO A 120 -1.02 3.77 11.01
N LYS A 121 -0.97 5.00 11.55
CA LYS A 121 -2.05 5.57 12.36
C LYS A 121 -3.34 5.79 11.57
N LEU A 122 -3.25 6.07 10.25
CA LEU A 122 -4.44 6.17 9.39
C LEU A 122 -5.13 4.80 9.26
N GLY A 123 -4.35 3.73 9.11
CA GLY A 123 -4.87 2.36 9.07
C GLY A 123 -5.60 1.98 10.35
N LEU A 124 -5.09 2.42 11.51
CA LEU A 124 -5.77 2.17 12.78
C LEU A 124 -7.13 2.89 12.86
N LYS A 125 -7.24 4.10 12.31
CA LYS A 125 -8.53 4.79 12.18
C LYS A 125 -9.45 4.05 11.21
N ALA A 126 -8.91 3.59 10.08
CA ALA A 126 -9.64 2.86 9.04
C ALA A 126 -10.27 1.57 9.55
N ILE A 127 -9.48 0.70 10.19
CA ILE A 127 -10.02 -0.54 10.76
C ILE A 127 -11.06 -0.24 11.83
N ASN A 128 -10.79 0.71 12.74
CA ASN A 128 -11.76 1.07 13.77
C ASN A 128 -13.05 1.71 13.20
N SER A 129 -13.02 2.34 12.03
CA SER A 129 -14.23 2.84 11.38
C SER A 129 -15.08 1.73 10.75
N LEU A 130 -14.48 0.59 10.38
CA LEU A 130 -15.20 -0.57 9.89
C LEU A 130 -15.81 -1.40 11.03
N LEU A 131 -15.10 -1.48 12.16
CA LEU A 131 -15.54 -2.26 13.31
C LEU A 131 -16.72 -1.57 14.01
N GLU A 132 -17.85 -2.26 14.07
CA GLU A 132 -19.05 -1.80 14.77
C GLU A 132 -18.78 -1.52 16.25
N LYS A 133 -19.44 -0.49 16.80
CA LYS A 133 -19.29 -0.09 18.21
C LYS A 133 -19.70 -1.17 19.20
N ASN A 134 -20.69 -1.99 18.84
CA ASN A 134 -21.25 -3.05 19.69
C ASN A 134 -20.61 -4.42 19.43
N MET A 135 -19.58 -4.48 18.60
CA MET A 135 -18.87 -5.73 18.30
C MET A 135 -18.21 -6.29 19.55
N GLU A 136 -18.25 -7.61 19.67
CA GLU A 136 -17.56 -8.32 20.74
C GLU A 136 -16.06 -7.96 20.78
N LYS A 137 -15.56 -7.71 21.98
CA LYS A 137 -14.16 -7.31 22.21
C LYS A 137 -13.16 -8.32 21.65
N GLU A 138 -13.46 -9.61 21.75
CA GLU A 138 -12.59 -10.68 21.22
C GLU A 138 -12.47 -10.60 19.69
N THR A 139 -13.61 -10.48 18.99
CA THR A 139 -13.64 -10.33 17.53
C THR A 139 -12.91 -9.08 17.08
N LYS A 140 -13.11 -7.95 17.78
CA LYS A 140 -12.37 -6.71 17.53
C LYS A 140 -10.86 -6.90 17.70
N ASN A 141 -10.42 -7.58 18.76
CA ASN A 141 -9.00 -7.85 19.00
C ASN A 141 -8.41 -8.72 17.88
N LYS A 142 -9.12 -9.74 17.40
CA LYS A 142 -8.66 -10.59 16.28
C LYS A 142 -8.40 -9.79 15.00
N PHE A 143 -9.23 -8.80 14.69
CA PHE A 143 -8.98 -7.90 13.54
C PHE A 143 -7.80 -6.97 13.79
N LEU A 144 -7.68 -6.41 15.00
CA LEU A 144 -6.60 -5.50 15.35
C LEU A 144 -5.23 -6.21 15.38
N GLU A 145 -5.16 -7.45 15.85
CA GLU A 145 -3.95 -8.27 15.82
C GLU A 145 -3.45 -8.47 14.39
N LYS A 146 -4.35 -8.86 13.47
CA LYS A 146 -4.00 -9.01 12.04
C LYS A 146 -3.70 -7.67 11.37
N PHE A 147 -4.36 -6.60 11.76
CA PHE A 147 -4.00 -5.26 11.31
C PHE A 147 -2.57 -4.88 11.78
N HIS A 148 -2.18 -5.25 13.00
CA HIS A 148 -0.84 -4.97 13.50
C HIS A 148 0.24 -5.75 12.74
N THR A 149 -0.03 -6.98 12.30
CA THR A 149 0.90 -7.73 11.45
C THR A 149 0.98 -7.17 10.02
N SER A 150 -0.11 -6.59 9.50
CA SER A 150 -0.15 -5.98 8.17
C SER A 150 0.61 -4.64 8.04
N ILE A 151 1.08 -4.07 9.16
CA ILE A 151 1.81 -2.79 9.17
C ILE A 151 3.28 -2.92 9.59
N ILE A 152 3.77 -4.13 9.87
CA ILE A 152 5.16 -4.36 10.33
C ILE A 152 6.15 -3.82 9.29
N TYR A 153 5.97 -4.15 8.01
CA TYR A 153 6.88 -3.66 6.96
C TYR A 153 6.66 -2.18 6.65
N GLY A 154 5.42 -1.71 6.61
CA GLY A 154 5.11 -0.28 6.40
C GLY A 154 5.79 0.62 7.43
N LYS A 155 5.88 0.20 8.70
CA LYS A 155 6.61 0.93 9.77
C LYS A 155 8.11 1.06 9.52
N ARG A 156 8.72 0.13 8.75
CA ARG A 156 10.15 0.13 8.43
C ARG A 156 10.46 0.88 7.13
N VAL A 157 9.47 1.08 6.26
CA VAL A 157 9.65 1.59 4.89
C VAL A 157 9.06 3.00 4.69
N GLY A 158 7.94 3.31 5.33
CA GLY A 158 7.17 4.53 5.05
C GLY A 158 6.23 4.39 3.86
N ASN A 159 5.71 5.50 3.35
CA ASN A 159 4.79 5.51 2.23
C ASN A 159 5.52 5.22 0.91
N ILE A 160 4.98 4.29 0.11
CA ILE A 160 5.46 4.00 -1.25
C ILE A 160 4.31 4.08 -2.26
N TYR A 161 3.40 5.03 -2.02
CA TYR A 161 2.19 5.32 -2.81
C TYR A 161 1.48 4.07 -3.32
N THR A 162 1.59 3.74 -4.62
CA THR A 162 0.86 2.63 -5.23
C THR A 162 1.23 1.28 -4.61
N GLY A 163 2.45 1.16 -4.07
CA GLY A 163 2.93 -0.04 -3.41
C GLY A 163 2.40 -0.24 -1.99
N SER A 164 1.86 0.80 -1.33
CA SER A 164 1.60 0.77 0.12
C SER A 164 0.55 -0.26 0.52
N LEU A 165 -0.51 -0.43 -0.29
CA LEU A 165 -1.52 -1.48 -0.05
C LEU A 165 -0.89 -2.88 -0.13
N TYR A 166 -0.06 -3.11 -1.14
CA TYR A 166 0.53 -4.42 -1.41
C TYR A 166 1.70 -4.74 -0.47
N LEU A 167 2.40 -3.72 0.04
CA LEU A 167 3.34 -3.89 1.14
C LEU A 167 2.60 -4.31 2.42
N SER A 168 1.42 -3.76 2.68
CA SER A 168 0.57 -4.21 3.79
C SER A 168 0.07 -5.63 3.62
N LEU A 169 -0.31 -6.04 2.41
CA LEU A 169 -0.64 -7.44 2.11
C LEU A 169 0.56 -8.36 2.36
N LEU A 170 1.74 -8.01 1.83
CA LEU A 170 2.95 -8.80 2.02
C LEU A 170 3.31 -8.95 3.50
N SER A 171 3.24 -7.85 4.26
CA SER A 171 3.45 -7.84 5.71
C SER A 171 2.46 -8.75 6.43
N LEU A 172 1.18 -8.70 6.06
CA LEU A 172 0.16 -9.57 6.65
C LEU A 172 0.48 -11.06 6.38
N LEU A 173 0.76 -11.39 5.12
CA LEU A 173 1.01 -12.76 4.68
C LEU A 173 2.24 -13.40 5.36
N GLU A 174 3.31 -12.64 5.53
CA GLU A 174 4.59 -13.16 6.06
C GLU A 174 4.71 -13.11 7.58
N ASN A 175 3.89 -12.30 8.27
CA ASN A 175 3.98 -12.11 9.72
C ASN A 175 2.73 -12.56 10.49
N CYS A 176 1.71 -13.11 9.83
CA CYS A 176 0.50 -13.58 10.49
C CYS A 176 0.35 -15.10 10.42
N ASP A 177 0.71 -15.79 11.50
CA ASP A 177 0.67 -17.26 11.55
C ASP A 177 -0.75 -17.83 11.50
N SER A 178 -1.73 -17.07 11.98
CA SER A 178 -3.13 -17.53 12.11
C SER A 178 -3.88 -17.68 10.78
N LEU A 179 -3.35 -17.14 9.67
CA LEU A 179 -3.96 -17.21 8.34
C LEU A 179 -3.94 -18.63 7.77
N LYS A 180 -5.01 -19.00 7.05
CA LYS A 180 -5.24 -20.31 6.46
C LYS A 180 -5.71 -20.20 5.00
N ALA A 181 -5.56 -21.28 4.24
CA ALA A 181 -6.12 -21.37 2.90
C ALA A 181 -7.65 -21.20 2.95
N GLY A 182 -8.21 -20.52 1.95
CA GLY A 182 -9.63 -20.19 1.89
C GLY A 182 -10.04 -18.94 2.68
N ASP A 183 -9.15 -18.41 3.54
CA ASP A 183 -9.40 -17.14 4.23
C ASP A 183 -9.58 -16.01 3.21
N LYS A 184 -10.58 -15.15 3.45
CA LYS A 184 -10.82 -13.94 2.66
C LYS A 184 -10.21 -12.71 3.32
N ILE A 185 -9.49 -11.91 2.54
CA ILE A 185 -8.87 -10.66 2.97
C ILE A 185 -9.54 -9.51 2.22
N GLY A 186 -10.09 -8.56 2.96
CA GLY A 186 -10.62 -7.31 2.41
C GLY A 186 -9.47 -6.36 2.05
N MET A 187 -9.53 -5.78 0.86
CA MET A 187 -8.50 -4.89 0.33
C MET A 187 -9.11 -3.52 0.04
N TYR A 188 -8.54 -2.46 0.61
CA TYR A 188 -8.96 -1.09 0.33
C TYR A 188 -7.83 -0.30 -0.32
N SER A 189 -8.00 -0.01 -1.60
CA SER A 189 -7.14 0.89 -2.38
C SER A 189 -7.68 2.31 -2.33
N TYR A 190 -6.78 3.27 -2.15
CA TYR A 190 -7.09 4.70 -2.20
C TYR A 190 -5.99 5.41 -2.97
N GLY A 191 -6.38 6.26 -3.92
CA GLY A 191 -5.52 7.21 -4.59
C GLY A 191 -6.12 8.60 -4.50
N SER A 192 -5.34 9.57 -4.03
CA SER A 192 -5.78 10.95 -3.87
C SER A 192 -6.23 11.61 -5.18
N GLY A 193 -7.14 12.59 -5.08
CA GLY A 193 -7.81 13.23 -6.21
C GLY A 193 -9.34 13.09 -6.31
N ALA A 194 -10.05 12.06 -5.84
CA ALA A 194 -9.63 10.75 -5.37
C ALA A 194 -10.45 9.62 -6.01
N VAL A 195 -9.79 8.48 -6.16
CA VAL A 195 -10.40 7.20 -6.56
C VAL A 195 -10.13 6.18 -5.46
N CYS A 196 -11.14 5.39 -5.12
CA CYS A 196 -10.97 4.28 -4.20
C CYS A 196 -11.66 3.02 -4.72
N GLU A 197 -11.15 1.88 -4.29
CA GLU A 197 -11.65 0.56 -4.67
C GLU A 197 -11.61 -0.35 -3.46
N PHE A 198 -12.74 -0.97 -3.14
CA PHE A 198 -12.78 -2.11 -2.23
C PHE A 198 -12.95 -3.38 -3.05
N PHE A 199 -12.07 -4.35 -2.81
CA PHE A 199 -12.10 -5.67 -3.43
C PHE A 199 -11.60 -6.69 -2.41
N ASN A 200 -11.60 -7.98 -2.76
CA ASN A 200 -11.14 -9.00 -1.83
C ASN A 200 -10.31 -10.09 -2.51
N LEU A 201 -9.48 -10.75 -1.68
CA LEU A 201 -8.62 -11.84 -2.08
C LEU A 201 -8.95 -13.10 -1.25
N THR A 202 -8.90 -14.27 -1.88
CA THR A 202 -9.01 -15.57 -1.19
C THR A 202 -7.63 -16.24 -1.17
N LEU A 203 -7.15 -16.65 -0.01
CA LEU A 203 -5.83 -17.29 0.11
C LEU A 203 -5.83 -18.68 -0.54
N ALA A 204 -4.82 -18.92 -1.38
CA ALA A 204 -4.65 -20.20 -2.06
C ALA A 204 -4.16 -21.30 -1.12
N GLU A 205 -4.40 -22.55 -1.49
CA GLU A 205 -3.81 -23.69 -0.77
C GLU A 205 -2.28 -23.63 -0.82
N GLY A 206 -1.64 -23.86 0.33
CA GLY A 206 -0.19 -23.85 0.44
C GLY A 206 0.48 -22.49 0.24
N PHE A 207 -0.26 -21.37 0.30
CA PHE A 207 0.29 -20.03 0.02
C PHE A 207 1.56 -19.71 0.82
N LYS A 208 1.68 -20.20 2.07
CA LYS A 208 2.85 -20.00 2.93
C LYS A 208 4.14 -20.55 2.33
N ASN A 209 4.07 -21.59 1.48
CA ASN A 209 5.23 -22.17 0.80
C ASN A 209 5.83 -21.26 -0.28
N HIS A 210 5.12 -20.18 -0.64
CA HIS A 210 5.51 -19.21 -1.65
C HIS A 210 5.93 -17.86 -1.06
N LEU A 211 6.11 -17.81 0.27
CA LEU A 211 6.46 -16.62 1.03
C LEU A 211 7.85 -16.75 1.65
N ARG A 212 8.43 -15.62 2.04
CA ARG A 212 9.66 -15.59 2.85
C ARG A 212 9.30 -15.40 4.32
N HIS A 213 10.14 -15.93 5.19
CA HIS A 213 10.04 -15.73 6.65
C HIS A 213 11.17 -14.87 7.23
N ASP A 214 12.12 -14.47 6.38
CA ASP A 214 13.37 -13.81 6.77
C ASP A 214 13.48 -12.37 6.26
N ARG A 215 12.40 -11.80 5.69
CA ARG A 215 12.44 -10.47 5.04
C ARG A 215 12.84 -9.33 5.98
N LEU A 216 12.61 -9.48 7.28
CA LEU A 216 13.08 -8.50 8.27
C LEU A 216 14.61 -8.33 8.25
N ASN A 217 15.36 -9.38 7.91
CA ASN A 217 16.81 -9.32 7.76
C ASN A 217 17.24 -8.34 6.65
N ASP A 218 16.48 -8.27 5.55
CA ASP A 218 16.72 -7.30 4.47
C ASP A 218 16.62 -5.85 5.01
N PHE A 219 15.65 -5.60 5.89
CA PHE A 219 15.47 -4.27 6.49
C PHE A 219 16.54 -3.94 7.54
N ASP A 220 17.03 -4.95 8.25
CA ASP A 220 18.07 -4.81 9.27
C ASP A 220 19.47 -4.62 8.65
N ASN A 221 19.68 -5.13 7.43
CA ASN A 221 20.90 -4.91 6.65
C ASN A 221 21.00 -3.51 6.01
N ARG A 222 19.98 -2.65 6.16
CA ARG A 222 20.03 -1.27 5.65
C ARG A 222 20.96 -0.41 6.49
N ARG A 223 21.62 0.55 5.85
CA ARG A 223 22.45 1.55 6.53
C ARG A 223 21.59 2.69 7.07
N GLN A 224 21.70 2.96 8.37
CA GLN A 224 21.13 4.18 8.95
C GLN A 224 21.96 5.40 8.53
N LEU A 225 21.28 6.46 8.08
CA LEU A 225 21.88 7.75 7.73
C LEU A 225 21.78 8.71 8.91
N SER A 226 22.75 9.61 9.04
CA SER A 226 22.56 10.86 9.77
C SER A 226 21.55 11.77 9.04
N ILE A 227 20.98 12.76 9.74
CA ILE A 227 20.04 13.71 9.13
C ILE A 227 20.66 14.44 7.93
N ASN A 228 21.88 14.96 8.08
CA ASN A 228 22.60 15.63 7.00
C ASN A 228 22.83 14.71 5.77
N GLU A 229 23.17 13.43 5.99
CA GLU A 229 23.30 12.48 4.87
C GLU A 229 21.97 12.22 4.19
N TYR A 230 20.88 12.11 4.95
CA TYR A 230 19.53 11.93 4.41
C TYR A 230 19.11 13.14 3.57
N GLU A 231 19.27 14.36 4.08
CA GLU A 231 18.89 15.58 3.36
C GLU A 231 19.69 15.69 2.06
N ASN A 232 21.01 15.48 2.12
CA ASN A 232 21.86 15.54 0.93
C ASN A 232 21.51 14.46 -0.10
N LEU A 233 21.32 13.20 0.33
CA LEU A 233 21.07 12.08 -0.58
C LEU A 233 19.65 12.11 -1.14
N PHE A 234 18.64 12.26 -0.28
CA PHE A 234 17.24 12.12 -0.69
C PHE A 234 16.77 13.32 -1.50
N PHE A 235 17.32 14.51 -1.25
CA PHE A 235 17.00 15.75 -1.97
C PHE A 235 17.97 16.12 -3.08
N GLU A 236 18.96 15.27 -3.37
CA GLU A 236 19.84 15.43 -4.51
C GLU A 236 19.02 15.63 -5.80
N LYS A 237 19.38 16.67 -6.56
CA LYS A 237 18.77 16.94 -7.86
C LYS A 237 19.58 16.22 -8.94
N ILE A 238 18.89 15.41 -9.72
CA ILE A 238 19.47 14.78 -10.91
C ILE A 238 19.71 15.89 -11.95
N ILE A 239 20.99 16.19 -12.20
CA ILE A 239 21.41 17.12 -13.25
C ILE A 239 21.60 16.29 -14.52
N LEU A 240 20.74 16.52 -15.51
CA LEU A 240 20.83 15.90 -16.82
C LEU A 240 21.77 16.71 -17.72
N ASP A 241 22.53 16.03 -18.55
CA ASP A 241 23.26 16.66 -19.65
C ASP A 241 22.31 17.05 -20.80
N ASN A 242 22.86 17.67 -21.86
CA ASN A 242 22.09 18.12 -23.01
C ASN A 242 21.41 16.99 -23.80
N GLU A 243 21.81 15.73 -23.58
CA GLU A 243 21.23 14.53 -24.19
C GLU A 243 20.20 13.85 -23.27
N GLY A 244 19.99 14.38 -22.06
CA GLY A 244 19.06 13.83 -21.08
C GLY A 244 19.67 12.71 -20.22
N ASN A 245 21.00 12.51 -20.24
CA ASN A 245 21.68 11.50 -19.43
C ASN A 245 22.17 12.08 -18.10
N CYS A 246 22.30 11.22 -17.07
CA CYS A 246 22.92 11.58 -15.79
C CYS A 246 24.06 10.60 -15.47
N ASP A 247 25.26 11.12 -15.23
CA ASP A 247 26.40 10.34 -14.75
C ASP A 247 26.47 10.38 -13.22
N PHE A 248 25.90 9.36 -12.57
CA PHE A 248 25.87 9.21 -11.11
C PHE A 248 27.28 9.09 -10.48
N PHE A 249 28.32 8.76 -11.26
CA PHE A 249 29.68 8.59 -10.72
C PHE A 249 30.47 9.90 -10.69
N LYS A 250 30.17 10.86 -11.56
CA LYS A 250 30.81 12.20 -11.56
C LYS A 250 30.24 13.17 -10.52
N GLN A 251 29.02 12.94 -10.01
CA GLN A 251 28.42 13.84 -9.03
C GLN A 251 29.04 13.73 -7.62
N LYS A 252 29.61 12.57 -7.25
CA LYS A 252 30.30 12.37 -5.96
C LYS A 252 31.55 13.24 -5.76
N THR A 253 32.11 13.84 -6.82
CA THR A 253 33.30 14.71 -6.71
C THR A 253 33.01 16.16 -6.32
N TYR A 254 31.75 16.57 -6.16
CA TYR A 254 31.39 17.97 -5.84
C TYR A 254 30.95 18.23 -4.38
N SER A 255 31.01 17.24 -3.47
CA SER A 255 30.75 17.46 -2.04
C SER A 255 32.05 17.69 -1.24
N GLY A 256 32.85 18.66 -1.67
CA GLY A 256 34.11 19.00 -1.02
C GLY A 256 34.61 20.38 -1.41
N LYS A 257 34.03 21.42 -0.80
CA LYS A 257 34.69 22.66 -0.39
C LYS A 257 33.85 23.34 0.69
#